data_AF-A0A3D2X7E9-F1
#
_entry.id   AF-A0A3D2X7E9-F1
#
_cell.length_a   1.000
_cell.length_b   1.000
_cell.length_c   1.000
_cell.angle_alpha   90.00
_cell.angle_beta   90.00
_cell.angle_gamma   90.00
#
_symmetry.space_group_name_H-M   'P 1'
#
loop_
_entity.id
_entity.type
_entity.pdbx_description
1 polymer ?
#
loop_
_entity_poly.entity_id
_entity_poly.type
_entity_poly.pdbx_seq_one_letter_code
_entity_poly.pdbx_strand_id
1 'polypeptide(L)'
;MKRLQKLFVAIGVMFAIMLTQVVTVSAAQTMTFDDLYMTLEISDDFIVLTPDTPRNDGRWAEAGIIQIDSKLKEFNDMGVRAMFYDKKSNTSVTMMVKTSSKTREIVNFINMTDTELQEYFDTLVGKDSEKLVSTVEEYKHKQTPFFKLRIQSKEGESPV
;
A
#
# COMPACT_ATOMS: atom_id res chain seq x y z
N MET A 1 -37.53 -37.22 27.60
CA MET A 1 -36.67 -37.87 26.57
C MET A 1 -36.82 -37.27 25.17
N LYS A 2 -38.01 -37.25 24.54
CA LYS A 2 -38.19 -36.73 23.15
C LYS A 2 -37.79 -35.26 22.95
N ARG A 3 -37.97 -34.37 23.94
CA ARG A 3 -37.56 -32.95 23.87
C ARG A 3 -36.04 -32.76 23.95
N LEU A 4 -35.36 -33.57 24.76
CA LEU A 4 -33.90 -33.53 24.91
C LEU A 4 -33.21 -34.05 23.64
N GLN A 5 -33.76 -35.09 23.01
CA GLN A 5 -33.30 -35.61 21.73
C GLN A 5 -33.43 -34.58 20.60
N LYS A 6 -34.55 -33.83 20.56
CA LYS A 6 -34.73 -32.72 19.60
C LYS A 6 -33.73 -31.58 19.82
N LEU A 7 -33.38 -31.29 21.07
CA LEU A 7 -32.38 -30.29 21.42
C LEU A 7 -30.97 -30.71 20.97
N PHE A 8 -30.59 -31.97 21.19
CA PHE A 8 -29.30 -32.51 20.72
C PHE A 8 -29.20 -32.55 19.20
N VAL A 9 -30.28 -32.89 18.49
CA VAL A 9 -30.31 -32.84 17.02
C VAL A 9 -30.20 -31.41 16.51
N ALA A 10 -30.90 -30.44 17.12
CA ALA A 10 -30.81 -29.04 16.73
C ALA A 10 -29.41 -28.46 16.96
N ILE A 11 -28.76 -28.80 18.08
CA ILE A 11 -27.37 -28.41 18.37
C ILE A 11 -26.41 -29.06 17.36
N GLY A 12 -26.60 -30.35 17.05
CA GLY A 12 -25.79 -31.05 16.06
C GLY A 12 -25.90 -30.44 14.66
N VAL A 13 -27.10 -30.05 14.24
CA VAL A 13 -27.33 -29.36 12.94
C VAL A 13 -26.69 -27.98 12.94
N MET A 14 -26.80 -27.21 14.03
CA MET A 14 -26.18 -25.89 14.14
C MET A 14 -24.64 -25.98 14.12
N PHE A 15 -24.07 -26.98 14.78
CA PHE A 15 -22.63 -27.24 14.78
C PHE A 15 -22.13 -27.69 13.39
N ALA A 16 -22.93 -28.50 12.68
CA ALA A 16 -22.64 -28.89 11.29
C ALA A 16 -22.69 -27.70 10.32
N ILE A 17 -23.63 -26.75 10.50
CA ILE A 17 -23.71 -25.53 9.69
C ILE A 17 -22.51 -24.60 9.98
N MET A 18 -22.07 -24.48 11.24
CA MET A 18 -20.85 -23.75 11.59
C MET A 18 -19.58 -24.37 10.98
N LEU A 19 -19.51 -25.71 10.90
CA LEU A 19 -18.38 -26.42 10.30
C LEU A 19 -18.31 -26.30 8.76
N THR A 20 -19.39 -25.88 8.11
CA THR A 20 -19.42 -25.62 6.65
C THR A 20 -19.03 -24.20 6.25
N GLN A 21 -18.56 -23.37 7.20
CA GLN A 21 -17.95 -22.10 6.84
C GLN A 21 -16.56 -22.36 6.25
N VAL A 22 -16.57 -22.75 4.97
CA VAL A 22 -15.38 -22.86 4.14
C VAL A 22 -14.79 -21.46 4.09
N VAL A 23 -13.73 -21.23 4.85
CA VAL A 23 -12.86 -20.08 4.63
C VAL A 23 -12.31 -20.29 3.24
N THR A 24 -12.83 -19.56 2.26
CA THR A 24 -12.29 -19.57 0.90
C THR A 24 -10.89 -19.02 1.02
N VAL A 25 -9.90 -19.92 1.02
CA VAL A 25 -8.50 -19.53 0.85
C VAL A 25 -8.44 -19.02 -0.58
N SER A 26 -8.49 -17.69 -0.73
CA SER A 26 -8.34 -17.06 -2.04
C SER A 26 -6.97 -17.49 -2.56
N ALA A 27 -6.94 -18.03 -3.79
CA ALA A 27 -5.68 -18.33 -4.44
C ALA A 27 -4.88 -17.03 -4.54
N ALA A 28 -3.60 -17.10 -4.19
CA ALA A 28 -2.71 -15.95 -4.19
C ALA A 28 -1.63 -16.16 -5.25
N GLN A 29 -1.45 -15.15 -6.09
CA GLN A 29 -0.32 -15.07 -7.00
C GLN A 29 0.89 -14.43 -6.31
N THR A 30 2.06 -15.00 -6.58
CA THR A 30 3.34 -14.46 -6.11
C THR A 30 3.90 -13.52 -7.18
N MET A 31 4.11 -12.25 -6.81
CA MET A 31 4.80 -11.27 -7.65
C MET A 31 6.15 -10.93 -7.05
N THR A 32 7.19 -10.95 -7.88
CA THR A 32 8.56 -10.62 -7.47
C THR A 32 9.00 -9.33 -8.13
N PHE A 33 9.58 -8.45 -7.32
CA PHE A 33 10.20 -7.19 -7.73
C PHE A 33 11.68 -7.30 -7.38
N ASP A 34 12.47 -7.85 -8.32
CA ASP A 34 13.90 -8.13 -8.11
C ASP A 34 14.70 -6.86 -7.78
N ASP A 35 14.35 -5.74 -8.41
CA ASP A 35 14.98 -4.44 -8.17
C ASP A 35 14.73 -3.88 -6.76
N LEU A 36 13.67 -4.36 -6.09
CA LEU A 36 13.28 -3.98 -4.73
C LEU A 36 13.62 -5.05 -3.70
N TYR A 37 14.20 -6.19 -4.12
CA TYR A 37 14.41 -7.37 -3.27
C TYR A 37 13.14 -7.76 -2.50
N MET A 38 11.99 -7.67 -3.17
CA MET A 38 10.67 -7.85 -2.57
C MET A 38 9.87 -8.93 -3.29
N THR A 39 9.15 -9.71 -2.51
CA THR A 39 8.13 -10.64 -3.00
C THR A 39 6.81 -10.31 -2.32
N LEU A 40 5.74 -10.24 -3.11
CA LEU A 40 4.38 -10.05 -2.63
C LEU A 40 3.52 -11.26 -2.96
N GLU A 41 2.71 -11.67 -2.00
CA GLU A 41 1.61 -12.61 -2.20
C GLU A 41 0.32 -11.81 -2.27
N ILE A 42 -0.35 -11.83 -3.42
CA ILE A 42 -1.54 -11.03 -3.69
C ILE A 42 -2.65 -11.99 -4.09
N SER A 43 -3.83 -11.83 -3.50
CA SER A 43 -5.01 -12.60 -3.88
C SER A 43 -5.39 -12.38 -5.36
N ASP A 44 -5.81 -13.45 -6.03
CA ASP A 44 -6.30 -13.43 -7.41
C ASP A 44 -7.59 -12.61 -7.59
N ASP A 45 -8.24 -12.20 -6.49
CA ASP A 45 -9.38 -11.28 -6.51
C ASP A 45 -8.97 -9.87 -6.99
N PHE A 46 -7.68 -9.51 -6.90
CA PHE A 46 -7.18 -8.21 -7.35
C PHE A 46 -6.84 -8.20 -8.83
N ILE A 47 -7.26 -7.14 -9.52
CA ILE A 47 -6.68 -6.79 -10.81
C ILE A 47 -5.34 -6.13 -10.57
N VAL A 48 -4.28 -6.70 -11.14
CA VAL A 48 -2.95 -6.08 -11.08
C VAL A 48 -2.58 -5.47 -12.42
N LEU A 49 -2.25 -4.18 -12.39
CA LEU A 49 -1.78 -3.40 -13.53
C LEU A 49 -0.38 -2.86 -13.22
N THR A 50 0.52 -2.96 -14.19
CA THR A 50 1.92 -2.53 -14.09
C THR A 50 2.24 -1.61 -15.28
N PRO A 51 3.35 -0.85 -15.24
CA PRO A 51 3.81 -0.08 -16.40
C PRO A 51 4.00 -0.92 -17.67
N ASP A 52 4.30 -2.22 -17.50
CA ASP A 52 4.53 -3.17 -18.59
C ASP A 52 3.25 -3.91 -19.05
N THR A 53 2.10 -3.66 -18.41
CA THR A 53 0.84 -4.28 -18.81
C THR A 53 0.50 -3.85 -20.24
N PRO A 54 0.24 -4.79 -21.18
CA PRO A 54 -0.06 -4.45 -22.58
C PRO A 54 -1.25 -3.51 -22.72
N ARG A 55 -1.20 -2.57 -23.66
CA ARG A 55 -2.28 -1.58 -23.88
C ARG A 55 -3.62 -2.19 -24.29
N ASN A 56 -3.59 -3.37 -24.91
CA ASN A 56 -4.78 -4.10 -25.33
C ASN A 56 -5.27 -5.11 -24.28
N ASP A 57 -4.69 -5.10 -23.07
CA ASP A 57 -5.08 -5.99 -21.99
C ASP A 57 -6.46 -5.60 -21.44
N GLY A 58 -7.39 -6.55 -21.36
CA GLY A 58 -8.76 -6.31 -20.88
C GLY A 58 -8.82 -5.81 -19.43
N ARG A 59 -7.79 -6.09 -18.62
CA ARG A 59 -7.68 -5.65 -17.22
C ARG A 59 -7.76 -4.14 -17.05
N TRP A 60 -7.36 -3.34 -18.05
CA TRP A 60 -7.51 -1.89 -18.01
C TRP A 60 -8.98 -1.48 -17.90
N ALA A 61 -9.83 -2.02 -18.78
CA ALA A 61 -11.25 -1.73 -18.79
C ALA A 61 -11.94 -2.29 -17.55
N GLU A 62 -11.53 -3.47 -17.08
CA GLU A 62 -12.06 -4.08 -15.85
C GLU A 62 -11.72 -3.27 -14.58
N ALA A 63 -10.62 -2.52 -14.60
CA ALA A 63 -10.26 -1.56 -13.56
C ALA A 63 -10.88 -0.16 -13.76
N GLY A 64 -11.77 0.00 -14.76
CA GLY A 64 -12.39 1.28 -15.10
C GLY A 64 -11.46 2.29 -15.78
N ILE A 65 -10.29 1.86 -16.26
CA ILE A 65 -9.31 2.72 -16.91
C ILE A 65 -9.52 2.68 -18.42
N ILE A 66 -10.02 3.79 -18.97
CA ILE A 66 -10.28 3.97 -20.40
C ILE A 66 -9.12 4.72 -21.08
N GLN A 67 -8.52 5.69 -20.39
CA GLN A 67 -7.43 6.53 -20.90
C GLN A 67 -6.06 5.94 -20.56
N ILE A 68 -5.72 4.82 -21.22
CA ILE A 68 -4.54 4.01 -20.90
C ILE A 68 -3.23 4.81 -21.03
N ASP A 69 -3.05 5.58 -22.10
CA ASP A 69 -1.80 6.34 -22.28
C ASP A 69 -1.62 7.43 -21.22
N SER A 70 -2.70 8.07 -20.77
CA SER A 70 -2.65 9.02 -19.66
C SER A 70 -2.26 8.31 -18.36
N LYS A 71 -2.81 7.13 -18.12
CA LYS A 71 -2.52 6.34 -16.91
C LYS A 71 -1.09 5.81 -16.89
N LEU A 72 -0.57 5.37 -18.04
CA LEU A 72 0.84 4.97 -18.17
C LEU A 72 1.79 6.16 -17.99
N LYS A 73 1.42 7.34 -18.47
CA LYS A 73 2.19 8.57 -18.19
C LYS A 73 2.23 8.86 -16.69
N GLU A 74 1.08 8.82 -16.03
CA GLU A 74 0.99 8.96 -14.57
C GLU A 74 1.86 7.92 -13.83
N PHE A 75 1.79 6.65 -14.25
CA PHE A 75 2.63 5.59 -13.67
C PHE A 75 4.11 5.91 -13.76
N ASN A 76 4.58 6.38 -14.91
CA ASN A 76 5.98 6.77 -15.09
C ASN A 76 6.36 8.00 -14.26
N ASP A 77 5.52 9.04 -14.25
CA ASP A 77 5.78 10.29 -13.52
C ASP A 77 5.81 10.09 -11.99
N MET A 78 4.97 9.19 -11.49
CA MET A 78 4.84 8.88 -10.06
C MET A 78 5.76 7.72 -9.61
N GLY A 79 6.42 7.03 -10.54
CA GLY A 79 7.26 5.87 -10.22
C GLY A 79 6.44 4.65 -9.77
N VAL A 80 5.23 4.47 -10.29
CA VAL A 80 4.37 3.32 -9.98
C VAL A 80 5.05 2.04 -10.47
N ARG A 81 5.10 1.03 -9.60
CA ARG A 81 5.56 -0.33 -9.92
C ARG A 81 4.39 -1.28 -10.17
N ALA A 82 3.35 -1.14 -9.38
CA ALA A 82 2.13 -1.92 -9.53
C ALA A 82 0.94 -1.16 -8.95
N MET A 83 -0.22 -1.32 -9.56
CA MET A 83 -1.52 -0.91 -9.05
C MET A 83 -2.37 -2.15 -8.85
N PHE A 84 -2.90 -2.32 -7.65
CA PHE A 84 -3.79 -3.39 -7.25
C PHE A 84 -5.19 -2.82 -7.12
N TYR A 85 -6.15 -3.33 -7.89
CA TYR A 85 -7.53 -2.85 -7.87
C TYR A 85 -8.47 -3.96 -7.42
N ASP A 86 -9.23 -3.70 -6.36
CA ASP A 86 -10.31 -4.57 -5.90
C ASP A 86 -11.65 -4.10 -6.49
N LYS A 87 -12.25 -4.95 -7.31
CA LYS A 87 -13.58 -4.71 -7.90
C LYS A 87 -14.68 -4.64 -6.83
N LYS A 88 -14.56 -5.39 -5.74
CA LYS A 88 -15.62 -5.52 -4.72
C LYS A 88 -15.75 -4.24 -3.91
N SER A 89 -14.63 -3.67 -3.47
CA SER A 89 -14.61 -2.42 -2.71
C SER A 89 -14.44 -1.17 -3.59
N ASN A 90 -14.23 -1.34 -4.90
CA ASN A 90 -13.88 -0.27 -5.83
C ASN A 90 -12.70 0.59 -5.31
N THR A 91 -11.67 -0.09 -4.80
CA THR A 91 -10.49 0.55 -4.19
C THR A 91 -9.23 0.16 -4.94
N SER A 92 -8.30 1.11 -5.10
CA SER A 92 -6.96 0.86 -5.63
C SER A 92 -5.88 1.12 -4.60
N VAL A 93 -4.90 0.22 -4.53
CA VAL A 93 -3.64 0.41 -3.81
C VAL A 93 -2.51 0.47 -4.81
N THR A 94 -1.64 1.47 -4.71
CA THR A 94 -0.55 1.67 -5.67
C THR A 94 0.79 1.56 -4.97
N MET A 95 1.64 0.66 -5.45
CA MET A 95 3.04 0.61 -5.08
C MET A 95 3.84 1.59 -5.92
N MET A 96 4.55 2.50 -5.27
CA MET A 96 5.37 3.52 -5.91
C MET A 96 6.80 3.50 -5.38
N VAL A 97 7.76 3.72 -6.26
CA VAL A 97 9.18 3.85 -5.95
C VAL A 97 9.71 5.08 -6.66
N LYS A 98 10.05 6.10 -5.86
CA LYS A 98 10.66 7.33 -6.36
C LYS A 98 11.99 7.53 -5.65
N THR A 99 13.05 7.64 -6.44
CA THR A 99 14.40 7.93 -5.92
C THR A 99 14.88 9.25 -6.48
N SER A 100 15.48 10.08 -5.65
CA SER A 100 16.25 11.26 -6.08
C SER A 100 17.75 11.02 -5.81
N SER A 101 18.61 11.90 -6.32
CA SER A 101 20.03 11.92 -5.93
C SER A 101 20.20 12.02 -4.41
N LYS A 102 19.34 12.82 -3.75
CA LYS A 102 19.37 13.05 -2.31
C LYS A 102 18.91 11.84 -1.48
N THR A 103 17.90 11.09 -1.93
CA THR A 103 17.44 9.89 -1.21
C THR A 103 18.39 8.70 -1.35
N ARG A 104 19.39 8.78 -2.23
CA ARG A 104 20.44 7.74 -2.39
C ARG A 104 21.67 8.01 -1.51
N GLU A 105 21.73 9.16 -0.84
CA GLU A 105 22.82 9.47 0.09
C GLU A 105 22.69 8.64 1.37
N ILE A 106 23.79 8.02 1.80
CA ILE A 106 23.87 7.42 3.13
C ILE A 106 24.07 8.55 4.13
N VAL A 107 23.03 8.84 4.92
CA VAL A 107 23.05 9.94 5.88
C VAL A 107 23.07 9.39 7.30
N ASN A 108 24.05 9.82 8.09
CA ASN A 108 24.12 9.46 9.51
C ASN A 108 23.41 10.53 10.35
N PHE A 109 22.18 10.22 10.76
CA PHE A 109 21.36 11.09 11.59
C PHE A 109 21.87 11.24 13.04
N ILE A 110 22.69 10.32 13.54
CA ILE A 110 23.17 10.34 14.95
C ILE A 110 24.04 11.56 15.23
N ASN A 111 24.75 12.05 14.22
CA ASN A 111 25.68 13.17 14.36
C ASN A 111 25.06 14.52 13.96
N MET A 112 23.76 14.54 13.62
CA MET A 112 23.06 15.76 13.24
C MET A 112 22.46 16.44 14.46
N THR A 113 22.47 17.77 14.43
CA THR A 113 21.65 18.58 15.34
C THR A 113 20.17 18.49 14.98
N ASP A 114 19.29 18.80 15.92
CA ASP A 114 17.82 18.83 15.68
C ASP A 114 17.45 19.72 14.48
N THR A 115 18.17 20.84 14.30
CA THR A 115 17.99 21.76 13.16
C THR A 115 18.41 21.13 11.83
N GLU A 116 19.60 20.50 11.77
CA GLU A 116 20.09 19.84 10.56
C GLU A 116 19.20 18.65 10.17
N LEU A 117 18.67 17.95 11.17
CA LEU A 117 17.73 16.86 10.98
C LEU A 117 16.43 17.38 10.36
N GLN A 118 15.84 18.44 10.92
CA GLN A 118 14.62 19.06 10.41
C GLN A 118 14.84 19.59 8.98
N GLU A 119 15.95 20.27 8.72
CA GLU A 119 16.28 20.76 7.38
C GLU A 119 16.43 19.62 6.36
N TYR A 120 17.07 18.51 6.74
CA TYR A 120 17.17 17.34 5.87
C TYR A 120 15.79 16.78 5.51
N PHE A 121 14.93 16.57 6.49
CA PHE A 121 13.57 16.07 6.24
C PHE A 121 12.72 17.06 5.43
N ASP A 122 12.87 18.36 5.64
CA ASP A 122 12.21 19.39 4.82
C ASP A 122 12.67 19.31 3.35
N THR A 123 13.94 18.95 3.08
CA THR A 123 14.37 18.69 1.70
C THR A 123 13.72 17.46 1.07
N LEU A 124 13.34 16.45 1.87
CA LEU A 124 12.65 15.26 1.37
C LEU A 124 11.20 15.54 0.97
N VAL A 125 10.52 16.44 1.70
CA VAL A 125 9.14 16.85 1.43
C VAL A 125 9.07 17.92 0.33
N GLY A 126 10.20 18.58 0.05
CA GLY A 126 10.31 19.67 -0.90
C GLY A 126 10.17 21.00 -0.17
N LYS A 127 11.30 21.71 -0.02
CA LYS A 127 11.44 23.01 0.67
C LYS A 127 10.44 24.08 0.19
N ASP A 128 9.94 23.95 -1.04
CA ASP A 128 9.05 24.91 -1.71
C ASP A 128 7.58 24.44 -1.82
N SER A 129 7.16 23.44 -1.04
CA SER A 129 5.75 23.07 -1.03
C SER A 129 4.92 24.12 -0.27
N GLU A 130 4.44 25.13 -1.01
CA GLU A 130 3.39 26.06 -0.53
C GLU A 130 2.16 25.30 0.01
N LYS A 131 2.03 24.02 -0.34
CA LYS A 131 0.93 23.13 -0.02
C LYS A 131 1.19 22.11 1.10
N LEU A 132 2.42 21.82 1.51
CA LEU A 132 2.69 20.78 2.51
C LEU A 132 3.36 21.33 3.77
N VAL A 133 3.07 20.70 4.91
CA VAL A 133 3.76 20.86 6.20
C VAL A 133 4.38 19.51 6.55
N SER A 134 5.66 19.53 6.92
CA SER A 134 6.35 18.38 7.48
C SER A 134 6.55 18.58 8.98
N THR A 135 6.41 17.52 9.77
CA THR A 135 6.88 17.48 11.16
C THR A 135 7.67 16.21 11.40
N VAL A 136 8.79 16.33 12.11
CA VAL A 136 9.66 15.21 12.44
C VAL A 136 9.65 14.99 13.95
N GLU A 137 9.38 13.77 14.37
CA GLU A 137 9.50 13.33 15.76
C GLU A 137 10.65 12.32 15.87
N GLU A 138 11.66 12.62 16.69
CA GLU A 138 12.73 11.67 17.04
C GLU A 138 12.32 10.79 18.23
N TYR A 139 12.54 9.49 18.12
CA TYR A 139 12.36 8.47 19.16
C TYR A 139 13.73 7.89 19.53
N LYS A 140 14.26 8.31 20.68
CA LYS A 140 15.57 7.86 21.17
C LYS A 140 15.51 6.40 21.64
N HIS A 141 16.37 5.55 21.08
CA HIS A 141 16.55 4.16 21.51
C HIS A 141 18.05 3.86 21.72
N LYS A 142 18.39 2.91 22.61
CA LYS A 142 19.77 2.67 23.06
C LYS A 142 20.75 2.26 21.96
N GLN A 143 20.26 1.74 20.85
CA GLN A 143 21.10 1.26 19.72
C GLN A 143 21.10 2.23 18.53
N THR A 144 19.93 2.77 18.14
CA THR A 144 19.78 3.66 16.99
C THR A 144 18.51 4.49 17.18
N PRO A 145 18.54 5.82 16.96
CA PRO A 145 17.33 6.64 17.00
C PRO A 145 16.39 6.29 15.84
N PHE A 146 15.08 6.36 16.09
CA PHE A 146 14.05 6.23 15.07
C PHE A 146 13.42 7.60 14.80
N PHE A 147 12.97 7.84 13.57
CA PHE A 147 12.35 9.10 13.19
C PHE A 147 10.97 8.85 12.58
N LYS A 148 9.99 9.67 12.94
CA LYS A 148 8.67 9.70 12.33
C LYS A 148 8.49 11.01 11.58
N LEU A 149 8.43 10.93 10.26
CA LEU A 149 8.03 12.05 9.40
C LEU A 149 6.51 12.03 9.22
N ARG A 150 5.83 13.12 9.57
CA ARG A 150 4.43 13.37 9.20
C ARG A 150 4.39 14.44 8.14
N ILE A 151 3.63 14.19 7.06
CA ILE A 151 3.41 15.13 5.97
C ILE A 151 1.91 15.42 5.91
N GLN A 152 1.53 16.69 5.92
CA GLN A 152 0.14 17.15 5.87
C GLN A 152 -0.02 18.22 4.79
N SER A 153 -1.19 18.26 4.14
CA SER A 153 -1.55 19.37 3.27
C SER A 153 -1.98 20.59 4.10
N LYS A 154 -1.58 21.81 3.69
CA LYS A 154 -1.90 23.09 4.35
C LYS A 154 -3.35 23.50 4.16
N GLU A 155 -3.95 23.08 3.04
CA GLU A 155 -5.38 23.19 2.80
C GLU A 155 -5.98 21.80 3.01
N GLY A 156 -7.18 21.70 3.58
CA GLY A 156 -7.87 20.43 3.90
C GLY A 156 -8.21 19.54 2.69
N GLU A 157 -7.50 19.68 1.57
CA GLU A 157 -7.51 18.78 0.45
C GLU A 157 -6.45 17.69 0.62
N SER A 158 -6.94 16.45 0.55
CA SER A 158 -6.14 15.23 0.57
C SER A 158 -5.04 15.30 -0.50
N PRO A 159 -3.78 14.92 -0.19
CA PRO A 159 -2.76 14.76 -1.21
C PRO A 159 -3.14 13.52 -2.03
N VAL A 160 -3.80 13.74 -3.15
CA VAL A 160 -4.00 12.75 -4.21
C VAL A 160 -2.92 12.96 -5.25
#